data_AF-A0A354HYH3-F1
#
_entry.id   AF-A0A354HYH3-F1
#
_cell.length_a   1.000
_cell.length_b   1.000
_cell.length_c   1.000
_cell.angle_alpha   90.00
_cell.angle_beta   90.00
_cell.angle_gamma   90.00
#
_symmetry.space_group_name_H-M   'P 1'
#
loop_
_entity.id
_entity.type
_entity.pdbx_description
1 polymer ?
#
loop_
_entity_poly.entity_id
_entity_poly.type
_entity_poly.pdbx_seq_one_letter_code
_entity_poly.pdbx_strand_id
1 'polypeptide(L)'
;MIKTEYQNEVINRVRLLRRENDVSQVLLANLIEVSHGQIGNIESPKFRHKYTLKQLYCISKHFNVALSYLLTGSYKDLDSENLIKAIIRYEE
;
A
#
# COMPACT_ATOMS: atom_id res chain seq x y z
N MET A 1 -15.50 4.38 -9.00
CA MET A 1 -15.45 2.91 -9.01
C MET A 1 -15.00 2.40 -7.65
N ILE A 2 -15.41 1.19 -7.30
CA ILE A 2 -14.92 0.46 -6.11
C ILE A 2 -13.49 -0.01 -6.41
N LYS A 3 -12.66 -0.18 -5.38
CA LYS A 3 -11.30 -0.71 -5.54
C LYS A 3 -11.34 -2.10 -6.18
N THR A 4 -10.37 -2.38 -7.04
CA THR A 4 -10.18 -3.74 -7.58
C THR A 4 -9.72 -4.70 -6.48
N GLU A 5 -9.86 -6.01 -6.73
CA GLU A 5 -9.34 -7.04 -5.84
C GLU A 5 -7.83 -6.85 -5.60
N TYR A 6 -7.08 -6.60 -6.67
CA TYR A 6 -5.64 -6.35 -6.60
C TYR A 6 -5.30 -5.13 -5.73
N GLN A 7 -6.02 -4.02 -5.88
CA GLN A 7 -5.83 -2.84 -5.02
C GLN A 7 -6.11 -3.14 -3.55
N ASN A 8 -7.16 -3.91 -3.27
CA ASN A 8 -7.49 -4.33 -1.90
C ASN A 8 -6.42 -5.25 -1.32
N GLU A 9 -5.84 -6.16 -2.10
CA GLU A 9 -4.72 -6.99 -1.65
C GLU A 9 -3.50 -6.16 -1.25
N VAL A 10 -3.09 -5.19 -2.09
CA VAL A 10 -1.96 -4.29 -1.79
C VAL A 10 -2.24 -3.51 -0.50
N ILE A 11 -3.44 -2.96 -0.35
CA ILE A 11 -3.85 -2.23 0.87
C ILE A 11 -3.82 -3.16 2.08
N ASN A 12 -4.30 -4.40 1.94
CA ASN A 12 -4.31 -5.35 3.03
C ASN A 12 -2.90 -5.76 3.46
N ARG A 13 -1.95 -5.91 2.52
CA ARG A 13 -0.54 -6.16 2.85
C ARG A 13 0.05 -5.02 3.69
N VAL A 14 -0.18 -3.77 3.28
CA VAL A 14 0.25 -2.59 4.07
C VAL A 14 -0.39 -2.61 5.46
N ARG A 15 -1.69 -2.92 5.55
CA ARG A 15 -2.42 -2.98 6.82
C ARG A 15 -1.89 -4.09 7.75
N LEU A 16 -1.55 -5.26 7.20
CA LEU A 16 -0.95 -6.37 7.97
C LEU A 16 0.45 -5.98 8.45
N LEU A 17 1.30 -5.49 7.56
CA LEU A 17 2.64 -5.02 7.88
C LEU A 17 2.62 -3.95 8.98
N ARG A 18 1.68 -3.00 8.89
CA ARG A 18 1.44 -1.99 9.90
C ARG A 18 1.13 -2.62 11.27
N ARG A 19 0.23 -3.60 11.30
CA ARG A 19 -0.21 -4.27 12.54
C ARG A 19 0.89 -5.12 13.16
N GLU A 20 1.66 -5.83 12.34
CA GLU A 20 2.79 -6.66 12.77
C GLU A 20 3.93 -5.84 13.39
N ASN A 21 4.00 -4.54 13.07
CA ASN A 21 4.97 -3.60 13.63
C ASN A 21 4.35 -2.64 14.67
N ASP A 22 3.17 -2.96 15.20
CA ASP A 22 2.44 -2.17 16.22
C ASP A 22 2.21 -0.69 15.84
N VAL A 23 2.19 -0.38 14.55
CA VAL A 23 1.95 0.98 14.04
C VAL A 23 0.44 1.24 14.02
N SER A 24 -0.02 2.34 14.63
CA SER A 24 -1.43 2.73 14.56
C SER A 24 -1.79 3.32 13.20
N GLN A 25 -3.08 3.35 12.84
CA GLN A 25 -3.53 4.07 11.63
C GLN A 25 -3.14 5.55 11.68
N VAL A 26 -3.20 6.17 12.86
CA VAL A 26 -2.81 7.58 13.07
C VAL A 26 -1.32 7.77 12.81
N LEU A 27 -0.47 6.88 13.33
CA LEU A 27 0.96 6.96 13.10
C LEU A 27 1.31 6.78 11.61
N LEU A 28 0.67 5.82 10.95
CA LEU A 28 0.83 5.64 9.50
C LEU A 28 0.34 6.87 8.72
N ALA A 29 -0.78 7.47 9.11
CA ALA A 29 -1.32 8.65 8.45
C ALA A 29 -0.35 9.84 8.51
N ASN A 30 0.27 10.06 9.66
CA ASN A 30 1.29 11.08 9.84
C ASN A 30 2.53 10.81 8.96
N LEU A 31 2.98 9.55 8.90
CA LEU A 31 4.12 9.13 8.09
C LEU A 31 3.92 9.42 6.59
N ILE A 32 2.70 9.24 6.07
CA ILE A 32 2.38 9.37 4.64
C ILE A 32 1.62 10.67 4.31
N GLU A 33 1.59 11.61 5.26
CA GLU A 33 1.00 12.95 5.13
C GLU A 33 -0.47 12.93 4.69
N VAL A 34 -1.30 12.08 5.32
CA VAL A 34 -2.76 12.05 5.10
C VAL A 34 -3.52 12.30 6.39
N SER A 35 -4.78 12.72 6.27
CA SER A 35 -5.65 12.87 7.44
C SER A 35 -6.03 11.53 8.08
N HIS A 36 -6.40 11.56 9.36
CA HIS A 36 -6.88 10.38 10.10
C HIS A 36 -8.12 9.75 9.44
N GLY A 37 -9.03 10.56 8.88
CA GLY A 37 -10.18 10.06 8.14
C GLY A 37 -9.78 9.38 6.82
N GLN A 38 -8.77 9.93 6.13
CA GLN A 38 -8.30 9.39 4.86
C GLN A 38 -7.63 8.03 5.03
N ILE A 39 -6.82 7.80 6.07
CA ILE A 39 -6.24 6.46 6.31
C ILE A 39 -7.32 5.40 6.56
N GLY A 40 -8.38 5.75 7.30
CA GLY A 40 -9.53 4.87 7.50
C GLY A 40 -10.26 4.55 6.19
N ASN A 41 -10.42 5.55 5.31
CA ASN A 41 -10.98 5.35 3.98
C ASN A 41 -10.07 4.50 3.08
N ILE A 42 -8.75 4.61 3.22
CA ILE A 42 -7.80 3.80 2.45
C ILE A 42 -7.90 2.32 2.86
N GLU A 43 -7.79 2.01 4.15
CA GLU A 43 -7.82 0.63 4.65
C GLU A 43 -9.21 -0.03 4.57
N SER A 44 -10.26 0.74 4.31
CA SER A 44 -11.62 0.24 4.17
C SER A 44 -11.94 -0.13 2.69
N PRO A 45 -12.46 -1.33 2.43
CA PRO A 45 -12.86 -1.73 1.07
C PRO A 45 -14.07 -0.94 0.56
N LYS A 46 -14.82 -0.26 1.45
CA LYS A 46 -16.04 0.49 1.10
C LYS A 46 -15.75 1.79 0.34
N PHE A 47 -14.55 2.36 0.49
CA PHE A 47 -14.20 3.63 -0.15
C PHE A 47 -13.19 3.40 -1.27
N ARG A 48 -13.20 4.30 -2.25
CA ARG A 48 -12.31 4.26 -3.43
C ARG A 48 -10.86 4.66 -3.16
N HIS A 49 -10.59 5.37 -2.05
CA HIS A 49 -9.27 5.94 -1.76
C HIS A 49 -8.23 4.84 -1.62
N LYS A 50 -7.13 4.91 -2.37
CA LYS A 50 -5.99 3.99 -2.27
C LYS A 50 -4.72 4.77 -1.93
N TYR A 51 -3.65 4.06 -1.57
CA TYR A 51 -2.34 4.68 -1.45
C TYR A 51 -1.89 5.16 -2.83
N THR A 52 -1.18 6.29 -2.90
CA THR A 52 -0.44 6.66 -4.11
C THR A 52 0.89 5.90 -4.16
N LEU A 53 1.53 5.83 -5.33
CA LEU A 53 2.89 5.26 -5.43
C LEU A 53 3.90 5.96 -4.51
N LYS A 54 3.81 7.28 -4.35
CA LYS A 54 4.66 8.03 -3.39
C LYS A 54 4.45 7.49 -1.96
N GLN A 55 3.21 7.29 -1.55
CA GLN A 55 2.89 6.79 -0.21
C GLN A 55 3.35 5.34 -0.03
N LEU A 56 3.12 4.47 -1.03
CA LEU A 56 3.63 3.10 -1.01
C LEU A 56 5.16 3.06 -0.91
N TYR A 57 5.86 3.95 -1.60
CA TYR A 57 7.31 4.09 -1.48
C TYR A 57 7.73 4.54 -0.07
N CYS A 58 7.08 5.55 0.50
CA CYS A 58 7.35 5.98 1.89
C CYS A 58 7.14 4.85 2.90
N ILE A 59 6.05 4.10 2.75
CA ILE A 59 5.74 2.91 3.55
C ILE A 59 6.83 1.86 3.40
N SER A 60 7.26 1.58 2.17
CA SER A 60 8.29 0.57 1.91
C SER A 60 9.62 0.94 2.58
N LYS A 61 9.98 2.23 2.58
CA LYS A 61 11.18 2.73 3.27
C LYS A 61 11.06 2.64 4.78
N HIS A 62 9.91 2.99 5.34
CA HIS A 62 9.69 2.94 6.79
C HIS A 62 9.80 1.52 7.35
N PHE A 63 9.16 0.55 6.69
CA PHE A 63 9.18 -0.86 7.12
C PHE A 63 10.37 -1.65 6.58
N ASN A 64 11.30 -1.01 5.86
CA ASN A 64 12.45 -1.65 5.22
C ASN A 64 12.07 -2.87 4.35
N VAL A 65 11.02 -2.73 3.54
CA VAL A 65 10.56 -3.76 2.59
C VAL A 65 10.66 -3.25 1.16
N ALA A 66 10.75 -4.18 0.20
CA ALA A 66 10.75 -3.82 -1.21
C ALA A 66 9.36 -3.32 -1.66
N LEU A 67 9.32 -2.34 -2.56
CA LEU A 67 8.06 -1.89 -3.17
C LEU A 67 7.39 -3.03 -3.95
N SER A 68 8.18 -3.89 -4.60
CA SER A 68 7.70 -5.11 -5.27
C SER A 68 6.96 -6.04 -4.32
N TYR A 69 7.42 -6.18 -3.07
CA TYR A 69 6.71 -6.96 -2.05
C TYR A 69 5.34 -6.36 -1.71
N LEU A 70 5.23 -5.04 -1.55
CA LEU A 70 3.93 -4.42 -1.30
C LEU A 70 2.96 -4.65 -2.46
N LEU A 71 3.45 -4.57 -3.70
CA LEU A 71 2.64 -4.73 -4.90
C LEU A 71 2.29 -6.19 -5.21
N THR A 72 3.18 -7.15 -4.94
CA THR A 72 3.03 -8.54 -5.39
C THR A 72 2.83 -9.55 -4.26
N GLY A 73 3.17 -9.19 -3.02
CA GLY A 73 3.24 -10.10 -1.89
C GLY A 73 4.42 -11.07 -1.92
N SER A 74 5.34 -10.93 -2.88
CA SER A 74 6.51 -11.79 -3.02
C SER A 74 7.81 -11.03 -2.73
N TYR A 75 8.72 -11.67 -2.02
CA TYR A 75 10.11 -11.21 -1.84
C TYR A 75 11.02 -11.60 -3.02
N LYS A 76 10.47 -12.25 -4.05
CA LYS A 76 11.24 -12.56 -5.25
C LYS A 76 11.64 -11.28 -5.97
N ASP A 77 12.85 -11.28 -6.50
CA ASP A 77 13.30 -10.21 -7.38
C ASP A 77 12.35 -10.11 -8.59
N LEU A 78 11.78 -8.92 -8.76
CA LEU A 78 11.05 -8.56 -9.96
C LEU A 78 11.98 -7.78 -10.86
N ASP A 79 12.05 -8.15 -12.13
CA ASP A 79 12.64 -7.28 -13.13
C ASP A 79 11.82 -5.98 -13.28
N SER A 80 12.44 -4.99 -13.92
CA SER A 80 11.84 -3.66 -14.09
C SER A 80 10.52 -3.70 -14.89
N GLU A 81 10.40 -4.61 -15.85
CA GLU A 81 9.20 -4.69 -16.70
C GLU A 81 8.00 -5.22 -15.90
N ASN A 82 8.19 -6.28 -15.13
CA ASN A 82 7.17 -6.86 -14.27
C ASN A 82 6.78 -5.90 -13.13
N LEU A 83 7.73 -5.12 -12.61
CA LEU A 83 7.42 -4.08 -11.62
C LEU A 83 6.54 -2.97 -12.22
N ILE A 84 6.86 -2.51 -13.43
CA ILE A 84 6.06 -1.52 -14.14
C ILE A 84 4.65 -2.07 -14.41
N LYS A 85 4.51 -3.33 -14.83
CA LYS A 85 3.20 -3.99 -15.02
C LYS A 85 2.38 -4.02 -13.73
N ALA A 86 3.01 -4.34 -12.60
CA ALA A 86 2.34 -4.33 -11.29
C ALA A 86 1.87 -2.92 -10.90
N ILE A 87 2.69 -1.90 -11.17
CA ILE A 87 2.34 -0.49 -10.94
C ILE A 87 1.15 -0.07 -11.82
N ILE A 88 1.18 -0.38 -13.12
CA ILE A 88 0.09 -0.07 -14.05
C ILE A 88 -1.21 -0.72 -13.57
N ARG A 89 -1.18 -2.02 -13.25
CA ARG A 89 -2.34 -2.76 -12.70
C ARG A 89 -2.86 -2.16 -11.40
N TYR A 90 -1.98 -1.57 -10.59
CA TYR A 90 -2.39 -0.90 -9.35
C TYR A 90 -3.09 0.44 -9.64
N GLU A 91 -2.65 1.16 -10.67
CA GLU A 91 -3.17 2.48 -11.03
C GLU A 91 -4.53 2.43 -11.75
N GLU A 92 -4.79 1.38 -12.52
CA GLU A 92 -6.09 1.03 -13.12
C GLU A 92 -7.23 0.87 -12.09
#